data_AF-A0A100XDR9-F1
#
_entry.id   AF-A0A100XDR9-F1
#
_cell.length_a   1.000
_cell.length_b   1.000
_cell.length_c   1.000
_cell.angle_alpha   90.00
_cell.angle_beta   90.00
_cell.angle_gamma   90.00
#
_symmetry.space_group_name_H-M   'P 1'
#
loop_
_entity.id
_entity.type
_entity.pdbx_description
1 polymer ?
#
loop_
_entity_poly.entity_id
_entity_poly.type
_entity_poly.pdbx_seq_one_letter_code
_entity_poly.pdbx_strand_id
1 'polypeptide(L)'
;MSTQVESAWPSHPDYRIDIEPFTYTAQVWFGDLLLAESDRCLILKEAKHIDRLYFPDADIKWELLEQTDHTTVCPFKGRASYWTASHDGQTAENVAWSYRDPLPEVAAIAGHVAFYSERLRVVVVDRWPDGTVVHTRFPLWGDAAELLRLIDVVPEGDHFVGPAHGPTQRDVVEGGQLLAEAIVAVSKTLPDQRVTSASMVFCKAASFTKPVDVSVDLLRGGRTFSTAEVRATQDGVLRGAAILLCDAGADDVFTHVDPMPEVPPPAGAVPFEGFGMPGREIRVVDAAYDPDPDRVGPPEINVWVRFRDAPPHQYLHTALLAQSTTHWTIAAGMLPHAGFGEAHAHRTLSTGIMKATVAFHDDADVTDWLLYHNRAFWAGRGLVQGEGRVFTQDGRQVASYTVQAMVRGFQRSPQEMGHDDRTAM
;
A
#
# COMPACT_ATOMS: atom_id res chain seq x y z
N MET A 1 -41.71 14.05 18.50
CA MET A 1 -41.04 13.38 19.63
C MET A 1 -39.90 12.58 19.03
N SER A 2 -38.65 13.01 19.20
CA SER A 2 -37.48 12.26 18.71
C SER A 2 -37.40 10.96 19.49
N THR A 3 -37.55 9.82 18.83
CA THR A 3 -37.29 8.51 19.42
C THR A 3 -35.80 8.45 19.74
N GLN A 4 -35.50 8.47 21.04
CA GLN A 4 -34.14 8.33 21.56
C GLN A 4 -33.56 7.00 21.07
N VAL A 5 -32.37 7.03 20.49
CA VAL A 5 -31.70 5.81 19.99
C VAL A 5 -31.27 4.98 21.20
N GLU A 6 -31.71 3.73 21.26
CA GLU A 6 -31.27 2.80 22.30
C GLU A 6 -29.82 2.36 22.04
N SER A 7 -28.95 2.56 23.03
CA SER A 7 -27.53 2.22 22.94
C SER A 7 -27.33 0.71 22.99
N ALA A 8 -26.61 0.14 22.02
CA ALA A 8 -26.20 -1.27 22.04
C ALA A 8 -24.87 -1.53 22.76
N TRP A 9 -24.19 -0.48 23.25
CA TRP A 9 -22.94 -0.63 24.01
C TRP A 9 -23.08 -1.58 25.22
N PRO A 10 -24.13 -1.52 26.06
CA PRO A 10 -24.28 -2.42 27.21
C PRO A 10 -24.41 -3.90 26.84
N SER A 11 -24.95 -4.19 25.64
CA SER A 11 -25.16 -5.57 25.17
C SER A 11 -24.00 -6.09 24.32
N HIS A 12 -23.03 -5.24 23.97
CA HIS A 12 -21.86 -5.59 23.16
C HIS A 12 -20.57 -5.09 23.84
N PRO A 13 -20.19 -5.66 25.00
CA PRO A 13 -19.06 -5.18 25.80
C PRO A 13 -17.70 -5.30 25.11
N ASP A 14 -17.61 -6.05 24.01
CA ASP A 14 -16.39 -6.23 23.20
C ASP A 14 -16.38 -5.34 21.94
N TYR A 15 -17.45 -4.60 21.66
CA TYR A 15 -17.49 -3.67 20.53
C TYR A 15 -16.56 -2.49 20.79
N ARG A 16 -15.76 -2.10 19.80
CA ARG A 16 -14.77 -1.02 19.93
C ARG A 16 -14.92 -0.05 18.77
N ILE A 17 -14.90 1.23 19.12
CA ILE A 17 -14.75 2.36 18.21
C ILE A 17 -13.64 3.21 18.82
N ASP A 18 -12.55 3.36 18.09
CA ASP A 18 -11.43 4.20 18.49
C ASP A 18 -11.51 5.51 17.70
N ILE A 19 -11.38 6.64 18.40
CA ILE A 19 -11.45 7.97 17.82
C ILE A 19 -10.18 8.71 18.24
N GLU A 20 -9.38 9.09 17.25
CA GLU A 20 -8.06 9.69 17.47
C GLU A 20 -7.94 10.98 16.63
N PRO A 21 -7.19 11.99 17.09
CA PRO A 21 -6.78 13.09 16.23
C PRO A 21 -6.04 12.55 15.00
N PHE A 22 -6.44 12.99 13.81
CA PHE A 22 -5.75 12.68 12.57
C PHE A 22 -4.64 13.72 12.36
N THR A 23 -3.40 13.26 12.21
CA THR A 23 -2.20 14.12 12.26
C THR A 23 -1.88 14.82 10.95
N TYR A 24 -2.54 14.45 9.86
CA TYR A 24 -2.34 15.05 8.54
C TYR A 24 -3.48 15.99 8.18
N THR A 25 -3.21 16.96 7.31
CA THR A 25 -4.26 17.69 6.60
C THR A 25 -4.99 16.73 5.65
N ALA A 26 -6.32 16.80 5.63
CA ALA A 26 -7.14 16.06 4.68
C ALA A 26 -7.99 17.00 3.84
N GLN A 27 -8.29 16.59 2.62
CA GLN A 27 -9.17 17.29 1.69
C GLN A 27 -10.22 16.34 1.11
N VAL A 28 -11.40 16.88 0.83
CA VAL A 28 -12.51 16.15 0.18
C VAL A 28 -12.87 16.83 -1.12
N TRP A 29 -12.78 16.10 -2.22
CA TRP A 29 -13.04 16.59 -3.58
C TRP A 29 -14.19 15.84 -4.24
N PHE A 30 -15.08 16.59 -4.90
CA PHE A 30 -16.06 16.07 -5.85
C PHE A 30 -15.75 16.60 -7.25
N GLY A 31 -15.13 15.79 -8.10
CA GLY A 31 -14.48 16.29 -9.31
C GLY A 31 -13.35 17.25 -8.95
N ASP A 32 -13.42 18.47 -9.47
CA ASP A 32 -12.52 19.59 -9.15
C ASP A 32 -13.06 20.50 -8.03
N LEU A 33 -14.23 20.20 -7.46
CA LEU A 33 -14.83 20.98 -6.37
C LEU A 33 -14.33 20.52 -4.99
N LEU A 34 -13.59 21.38 -4.29
CA LEU A 34 -13.15 21.14 -2.90
C LEU A 34 -14.30 21.41 -1.92
N LEU A 35 -14.80 20.36 -1.27
CA LEU A 35 -15.91 20.39 -0.31
C LEU A 35 -15.46 20.67 1.14
N ALA A 36 -14.28 20.18 1.52
CA ALA A 36 -13.73 20.36 2.87
C ALA A 36 -12.20 20.25 2.86
N GLU A 37 -11.53 20.98 3.74
CA GLU A 37 -10.10 20.87 4.02
C GLU A 37 -9.85 21.15 5.50
N SER A 38 -9.14 20.27 6.20
CA SER A 38 -8.85 20.45 7.62
C SER A 38 -7.58 19.71 8.04
N ASP A 39 -6.82 20.31 8.96
CA ASP A 39 -5.74 19.70 9.74
C ASP A 39 -6.18 19.32 11.17
N ARG A 40 -7.48 19.40 11.45
CA ARG A 40 -8.11 19.09 12.74
C ARG A 40 -9.11 17.94 12.64
N CYS A 41 -8.96 17.09 11.63
CA CYS A 41 -9.79 15.90 11.46
C CYS A 41 -9.62 14.94 12.63
N LEU A 42 -10.66 14.17 12.91
CA LEU A 42 -10.58 12.94 13.69
C LEU A 42 -10.57 11.76 12.72
N ILE A 43 -9.86 10.69 13.07
CA ILE A 43 -10.01 9.38 12.44
C ILE A 43 -10.81 8.48 13.37
N LEU A 44 -11.86 7.86 12.84
CA LEU A 44 -12.68 6.87 13.53
C LEU A 44 -12.37 5.49 12.94
N LYS A 45 -11.89 4.60 13.79
CA LYS A 45 -11.59 3.20 13.48
C LYS A 45 -12.64 2.31 14.15
N GLU A 46 -13.27 1.45 13.39
CA GLU A 46 -14.33 0.57 13.88
C GLU A 46 -14.17 -0.81 13.26
N ALA A 47 -14.20 -1.85 14.10
CA ALA A 47 -13.96 -3.21 13.64
C ALA A 47 -14.86 -3.57 12.45
N LYS A 48 -14.26 -4.15 11.40
CA LYS A 48 -14.90 -4.58 10.14
C LYS A 48 -15.49 -3.44 9.29
N HIS A 49 -15.20 -2.19 9.62
CA HIS A 49 -15.59 -1.03 8.82
C HIS A 49 -14.35 -0.35 8.23
N ILE A 50 -14.56 0.43 7.17
CA ILE A 50 -13.53 1.30 6.61
C ILE A 50 -13.36 2.46 7.58
N ASP A 51 -12.12 2.79 7.91
CA ASP A 51 -11.79 3.99 8.68
C ASP A 51 -12.45 5.22 8.05
N ARG A 52 -12.94 6.13 8.88
CA ARG A 52 -13.60 7.36 8.42
C ARG A 52 -12.93 8.58 9.01
N LEU A 53 -12.67 9.57 8.17
CA LEU A 53 -12.28 10.90 8.61
C LEU A 53 -13.52 11.72 8.95
N TYR A 54 -13.48 12.37 10.10
CA TYR A 54 -14.49 13.29 10.62
C TYR A 54 -13.88 14.69 10.64
N PHE A 55 -14.36 15.55 9.76
CA PHE A 55 -13.93 16.93 9.59
C PHE A 55 -14.76 17.83 10.51
N PRO A 56 -14.18 18.82 11.21
CA PRO A 56 -14.96 19.77 12.00
C PRO A 56 -15.97 20.52 11.14
N ASP A 57 -17.18 20.78 11.66
CA ASP A 57 -18.24 21.51 10.94
C ASP A 57 -17.77 22.85 10.37
N ALA A 58 -16.84 23.53 11.05
CA ALA A 58 -16.30 24.83 10.64
C ALA A 58 -15.43 24.78 9.37
N ASP A 59 -14.92 23.60 9.02
CA ASP A 59 -13.99 23.39 7.90
C ASP A 59 -14.70 22.83 6.65
N ILE A 60 -16.03 22.71 6.72
CA ILE A 60 -16.90 22.28 5.62
C ILE A 60 -17.44 23.49 4.88
N LYS A 61 -17.40 23.45 3.54
CA LYS A 61 -18.06 24.45 2.69
C LYS A 61 -19.53 24.12 2.53
N TRP A 62 -20.32 24.46 3.54
CA TRP A 62 -21.75 24.14 3.62
C TRP A 62 -22.58 24.71 2.46
N GLU A 63 -22.14 25.79 1.84
CA GLU A 63 -22.76 26.36 0.64
C GLU A 63 -22.72 25.43 -0.58
N LEU A 64 -21.89 24.38 -0.54
CA LEU A 64 -21.76 23.37 -1.59
C LEU A 64 -22.53 22.07 -1.27
N LEU A 65 -23.22 22.02 -0.12
CA LEU A 65 -23.91 20.84 0.38
C LEU A 65 -25.37 21.13 0.73
N GLU A 66 -26.28 20.33 0.20
CA GLU A 66 -27.70 20.45 0.49
C GLU A 66 -28.12 19.36 1.48
N GLN A 67 -28.71 19.76 2.60
CA GLN A 67 -29.24 18.81 3.58
C GLN A 67 -30.43 18.06 3.00
N THR A 68 -30.50 16.75 3.24
CA THR A 68 -31.62 15.92 2.82
C THR A 68 -32.49 15.50 4.02
N ASP A 69 -33.70 15.03 3.74
CA ASP A 69 -34.57 14.40 4.74
C ASP A 69 -34.10 12.97 5.12
N HIS A 70 -33.05 12.46 4.47
CA HIS A 70 -32.53 11.13 4.73
C HIS A 70 -31.84 11.09 6.10
N THR A 71 -32.20 10.08 6.90
CA THR A 71 -31.55 9.80 8.19
C THR A 71 -31.38 8.31 8.36
N THR A 72 -30.32 7.91 9.06
CA THR A 72 -30.10 6.52 9.48
C THR A 72 -29.90 6.46 10.99
N VAL A 73 -30.10 5.28 11.57
CA VAL A 73 -29.86 5.04 13.00
C VAL A 73 -28.78 3.97 13.13
N CYS A 74 -27.70 4.31 13.81
CA CYS A 74 -26.66 3.39 14.23
C CYS A 74 -26.80 3.16 15.74
N PRO A 75 -26.90 1.91 16.22
CA PRO A 75 -27.07 1.63 17.64
C PRO A 75 -25.84 1.94 18.50
N PHE A 76 -24.69 2.21 17.87
CA PHE A 76 -23.43 2.58 18.55
C PHE A 76 -23.08 4.06 18.45
N LYS A 77 -23.64 4.78 17.46
CA LYS A 77 -23.29 6.19 17.21
C LYS A 77 -24.46 7.15 17.35
N GLY A 78 -25.70 6.69 17.24
CA GLY A 78 -26.89 7.53 17.28
C GLY A 78 -27.53 7.74 15.90
N ARG A 79 -28.22 8.85 15.72
CA ARG A 79 -28.92 9.19 14.46
C ARG A 79 -28.05 10.06 13.56
N ALA A 80 -27.84 9.63 12.33
CA ALA A 80 -27.11 10.40 11.33
C ALA A 80 -28.06 11.26 10.48
N SER A 81 -27.60 12.46 10.13
CA SER A 81 -28.17 13.33 9.08
C SER A 81 -27.26 13.32 7.86
N TYR A 82 -27.82 13.58 6.68
CA TYR A 82 -27.12 13.46 5.40
C TYR A 82 -27.22 14.71 4.53
N TRP A 83 -26.22 14.88 3.67
CA TRP A 83 -26.12 15.96 2.69
C TRP A 83 -25.67 15.45 1.33
N THR A 84 -26.17 16.10 0.30
CA THR A 84 -25.87 15.84 -1.11
C THR A 84 -24.97 16.94 -1.65
N ALA A 85 -23.99 16.55 -2.48
CA ALA A 85 -23.19 17.48 -3.27
C ALA A 85 -23.64 17.40 -4.74
N SER A 86 -23.75 18.55 -5.41
CA SER A 86 -24.02 18.63 -6.85
C SER A 86 -23.01 19.56 -7.50
N HIS A 87 -22.37 19.10 -8.58
CA HIS A 87 -21.34 19.84 -9.29
C HIS A 87 -21.23 19.35 -10.74
N ASP A 88 -21.07 20.27 -11.68
CA ASP A 88 -20.92 19.99 -13.13
C ASP A 88 -21.96 18.99 -13.69
N GLY A 89 -23.23 19.19 -13.33
CA GLY A 89 -24.33 18.32 -13.78
C GLY A 89 -24.33 16.90 -13.17
N GLN A 90 -23.39 16.59 -12.28
CA GLN A 90 -23.33 15.36 -11.50
C GLN A 90 -23.84 15.58 -10.08
N THR A 91 -24.47 14.56 -9.51
CA THR A 91 -24.97 14.59 -8.14
C THR A 91 -24.46 13.39 -7.36
N ALA A 92 -23.81 13.66 -6.23
CA ALA A 92 -23.44 12.67 -5.23
C ALA A 92 -24.44 12.74 -4.06
N GLU A 93 -25.53 11.99 -4.19
CA GLU A 93 -26.62 11.97 -3.20
C GLU A 93 -26.18 11.42 -1.84
N ASN A 94 -26.51 12.09 -0.72
CA ASN A 94 -26.21 11.64 0.65
C ASN A 94 -24.73 11.27 0.85
N VAL A 95 -23.81 12.07 0.31
CA VAL A 95 -22.38 11.77 0.25
C VAL A 95 -21.62 12.17 1.53
N ALA A 96 -22.20 13.07 2.31
CA ALA A 96 -21.70 13.49 3.62
C ALA A 96 -22.71 13.15 4.71
N TRP A 97 -22.24 12.81 5.90
CA TRP A 97 -23.09 12.55 7.06
C TRP A 97 -22.48 13.05 8.36
N SER A 98 -23.34 13.30 9.34
CA SER A 98 -22.94 13.71 10.69
C SER A 98 -23.89 13.13 11.73
N TYR A 99 -23.32 12.78 12.89
CA TYR A 99 -24.09 12.48 14.10
C TYR A 99 -24.17 13.76 14.93
N ARG A 100 -25.25 14.53 14.76
CA ARG A 100 -25.40 15.83 15.45
C ARG A 100 -25.56 15.71 16.96
N ASP A 101 -26.16 14.62 17.40
CA ASP A 101 -26.35 14.25 18.81
C ASP A 101 -25.90 12.79 18.97
N PRO A 102 -24.57 12.54 18.97
CA PRO A 102 -24.03 11.20 19.05
C PRO A 102 -24.21 10.59 20.44
N LEU A 103 -24.17 9.26 20.53
CA LEU A 103 -24.19 8.57 21.83
C LEU A 103 -22.96 8.94 22.68
N PRO A 104 -23.05 8.93 24.04
CA PRO A 104 -21.97 9.38 24.93
C PRO A 104 -20.61 8.72 24.67
N GLU A 105 -20.60 7.44 24.31
CA GLU A 105 -19.39 6.65 24.06
C GLU A 105 -18.60 7.14 22.84
N VAL A 106 -19.25 7.85 21.91
CA VAL A 106 -18.63 8.45 20.73
C VAL A 106 -18.84 9.97 20.68
N ALA A 107 -19.05 10.62 21.82
CA ALA A 107 -19.34 12.05 21.90
C ALA A 107 -18.29 12.94 21.20
N ALA A 108 -17.06 12.45 21.03
CA ALA A 108 -15.99 13.16 20.32
C ALA A 108 -16.31 13.51 18.86
N ILE A 109 -17.17 12.76 18.16
CA ILE A 109 -17.56 13.09 16.77
C ILE A 109 -18.68 14.13 16.68
N ALA A 110 -19.18 14.65 17.80
CA ALA A 110 -20.15 15.74 17.78
C ALA A 110 -19.54 16.97 17.09
N GLY A 111 -20.34 17.65 16.25
CA GLY A 111 -19.87 18.81 15.47
C GLY A 111 -18.83 18.46 14.39
N HIS A 112 -18.80 17.20 13.94
CA HIS A 112 -17.98 16.76 12.83
C HIS A 112 -18.81 16.08 11.74
N VAL A 113 -18.29 16.10 10.51
CA VAL A 113 -18.88 15.54 9.29
C VAL A 113 -17.93 14.54 8.66
N ALA A 114 -18.44 13.38 8.27
CA ALA A 114 -17.70 12.39 7.50
C ALA A 114 -18.23 12.31 6.07
N PHE A 115 -17.38 11.78 5.19
CA PHE A 115 -17.64 11.68 3.74
C PHE A 115 -17.37 10.27 3.24
N TYR A 116 -18.14 9.84 2.23
CA TYR A 116 -17.97 8.53 1.59
C TYR A 116 -16.79 8.56 0.60
N SER A 117 -15.60 8.12 1.04
CA SER A 117 -14.37 8.04 0.23
C SER A 117 -14.44 7.06 -0.96
N GLU A 118 -15.43 6.18 -0.97
CA GLU A 118 -15.81 5.34 -2.11
C GLU A 118 -16.52 6.11 -3.22
N ARG A 119 -17.07 7.29 -2.92
CA ARG A 119 -17.83 8.14 -3.86
C ARG A 119 -17.18 9.51 -4.08
N LEU A 120 -16.27 9.92 -3.22
CA LEU A 120 -15.50 11.16 -3.29
C LEU A 120 -14.01 10.88 -3.28
N ARG A 121 -13.24 11.80 -3.85
CA ARG A 121 -11.77 11.77 -3.71
C ARG A 121 -11.41 12.41 -2.38
N VAL A 122 -11.19 11.59 -1.37
CA VAL A 122 -10.62 12.01 -0.07
C VAL A 122 -9.12 11.80 -0.13
N VAL A 123 -8.34 12.86 0.09
CA VAL A 123 -6.88 12.83 0.03
C VAL A 123 -6.27 13.38 1.29
N VAL A 124 -5.16 12.78 1.69
CA VAL A 124 -4.27 13.21 2.75
C VAL A 124 -3.17 14.04 2.10
N VAL A 125 -2.91 15.22 2.65
CA VAL A 125 -1.89 16.16 2.19
C VAL A 125 -0.69 16.05 3.12
N ASP A 126 0.30 15.28 2.69
CA ASP A 126 1.55 15.06 3.42
C ASP A 126 2.57 16.14 3.02
N ARG A 127 2.96 16.98 3.99
CA ARG A 127 3.90 18.09 3.78
C ARG A 127 5.25 17.70 4.37
N TRP A 128 6.24 17.55 3.51
CA TRP A 128 7.58 17.13 3.89
C TRP A 128 8.43 18.32 4.37
N PRO A 129 9.48 18.07 5.18
CA PRO A 129 10.35 19.14 5.69
C PRO A 129 11.03 19.98 4.61
N ASP A 130 11.24 19.41 3.41
CA ASP A 130 11.85 20.09 2.25
C ASP A 130 10.85 20.96 1.46
N GLY A 131 9.59 21.01 1.88
CA GLY A 131 8.51 21.74 1.21
C GLY A 131 7.78 20.93 0.12
N THR A 132 8.17 19.68 -0.13
CA THR A 132 7.41 18.76 -0.99
C THR A 132 6.02 18.55 -0.40
N VAL A 133 5.00 18.55 -1.27
CA VAL A 133 3.62 18.22 -0.90
C VAL A 133 3.20 16.99 -1.69
N VAL A 134 2.89 15.91 -0.97
CA VAL A 134 2.46 14.63 -1.55
C VAL A 134 1.00 14.39 -1.18
N HIS A 135 0.21 14.00 -2.17
CA HIS A 135 -1.20 13.65 -1.99
C HIS A 135 -1.35 12.13 -1.98
N THR A 136 -2.01 11.62 -0.95
CA THR A 136 -2.27 10.18 -0.78
C THR A 136 -3.75 9.95 -0.61
N ARG A 137 -4.32 9.02 -1.39
CA ARG A 137 -5.75 8.72 -1.34
C ARG A 137 -6.09 7.96 -0.06
N PHE A 138 -7.14 8.41 0.62
CA PHE A 138 -7.73 7.77 1.79
C PHE A 138 -8.79 6.71 1.36
N PRO A 139 -8.96 5.58 2.06
CA PRO A 139 -8.33 5.18 3.33
C PRO A 139 -6.84 4.86 3.18
N LEU A 140 -6.09 5.14 4.25
CA LEU A 140 -4.69 4.71 4.36
C LEU A 140 -4.64 3.27 4.88
N TRP A 141 -3.60 2.51 4.52
CA TRP A 141 -3.30 1.27 5.25
C TRP A 141 -2.25 1.51 6.35
N GLY A 142 -1.40 2.51 6.19
CA GLY A 142 -0.33 2.87 7.11
C GLY A 142 0.46 4.02 6.53
N ASP A 143 1.69 4.23 7.01
CA ASP A 143 2.65 5.17 6.43
C ASP A 143 4.01 4.50 6.22
N ALA A 144 4.96 5.25 5.65
CA ALA A 144 6.30 4.74 5.39
C ALA A 144 7.04 4.29 6.66
N ALA A 145 6.77 4.93 7.81
CA ALA A 145 7.39 4.54 9.09
C ALA A 145 6.81 3.22 9.60
N GLU A 146 5.51 3.01 9.43
CA GLU A 146 4.86 1.73 9.72
C GLU A 146 5.38 0.61 8.80
N LEU A 147 5.52 0.86 7.49
CA LEU A 147 6.15 -0.12 6.59
C LEU A 147 7.57 -0.47 7.08
N LEU A 148 8.38 0.52 7.43
CA LEU A 148 9.74 0.32 7.93
C LEU A 148 9.74 -0.54 9.21
N ARG A 149 8.82 -0.26 10.14
CA ARG A 149 8.66 -1.04 11.38
C ARG A 149 8.30 -2.50 11.10
N LEU A 150 7.46 -2.76 10.09
CA LEU A 150 7.03 -4.11 9.73
C LEU A 150 8.16 -4.93 9.10
N ILE A 151 8.97 -4.33 8.23
CA ILE A 151 10.08 -5.03 7.57
C ILE A 151 11.34 -5.15 8.45
N ASP A 152 11.50 -4.29 9.46
CA ASP A 152 12.66 -4.30 10.37
C ASP A 152 12.54 -5.41 11.44
N VAL A 153 12.60 -6.67 11.00
CA VAL A 153 12.36 -7.85 11.84
C VAL A 153 13.22 -7.88 13.10
N VAL A 154 12.63 -8.21 14.25
CA VAL A 154 13.30 -8.18 15.55
C VAL A 154 13.81 -9.58 15.91
N PRO A 155 15.06 -9.74 16.41
CA PRO A 155 15.56 -11.04 16.81
C PRO A 155 14.79 -11.59 18.03
N GLU A 156 14.35 -12.84 17.95
CA GLU A 156 13.71 -13.57 19.04
C GLU A 156 14.30 -14.99 19.12
N GLY A 157 15.22 -15.20 20.06
CA GLY A 157 15.92 -16.48 20.19
C GLY A 157 16.80 -16.79 18.98
N ASP A 158 16.44 -17.83 18.24
CA ASP A 158 17.16 -18.35 17.05
C ASP A 158 16.52 -17.93 15.71
N HIS A 159 15.47 -17.11 15.75
CA HIS A 159 14.78 -16.59 14.56
C HIS A 159 14.51 -15.09 14.71
N PHE A 160 13.81 -14.52 13.74
CA PHE A 160 13.37 -13.14 13.75
C PHE A 160 11.85 -13.07 13.65
N VAL A 161 11.27 -11.97 14.12
CA VAL A 161 9.84 -11.72 14.06
C VAL A 161 9.57 -10.41 13.34
N GLY A 162 8.86 -10.50 12.22
CA GLY A 162 8.18 -9.38 11.56
C GLY A 162 6.96 -8.99 12.40
N PRO A 163 6.88 -7.77 12.93
CA PRO A 163 5.77 -7.35 13.77
C PRO A 163 4.42 -7.45 13.05
N ALA A 164 3.34 -7.61 13.81
CA ALA A 164 1.99 -7.43 13.28
C ALA A 164 1.73 -5.94 12.97
N HIS A 165 0.97 -5.69 11.91
CA HIS A 165 0.39 -4.37 11.64
C HIS A 165 -0.86 -4.15 12.50
N GLY A 166 -1.72 -5.17 12.55
CA GLY A 166 -3.03 -5.13 13.20
C GLY A 166 -4.18 -5.35 12.22
N PRO A 167 -5.43 -5.36 12.72
CA PRO A 167 -6.61 -5.49 11.87
C PRO A 167 -6.69 -4.35 10.87
N THR A 168 -6.81 -4.70 9.59
CA THR A 168 -7.00 -3.75 8.49
C THR A 168 -8.07 -4.29 7.53
N GLN A 169 -8.57 -3.42 6.65
CA GLN A 169 -9.59 -3.78 5.68
C GLN A 169 -9.13 -4.88 4.71
N ARG A 170 -7.87 -4.84 4.29
CA ARG A 170 -7.26 -5.85 3.41
C ARG A 170 -6.20 -6.62 4.19
N ASP A 171 -6.60 -7.80 4.67
CA ASP A 171 -5.75 -8.62 5.52
C ASP A 171 -4.80 -9.55 4.72
N VAL A 172 -3.90 -8.94 3.95
CA VAL A 172 -2.91 -9.66 3.14
C VAL A 172 -1.58 -8.91 3.17
N VAL A 173 -0.55 -9.54 3.73
CA VAL A 173 0.84 -9.06 3.64
C VAL A 173 1.33 -9.20 2.20
N GLU A 174 1.91 -8.12 1.67
CA GLU A 174 2.46 -8.10 0.32
C GLU A 174 3.70 -9.00 0.20
N GLY A 175 3.86 -9.68 -0.94
CA GLY A 175 5.05 -10.51 -1.20
C GLY A 175 6.36 -9.71 -1.11
N GLY A 176 6.37 -8.47 -1.61
CA GLY A 176 7.51 -7.56 -1.46
C GLY A 176 7.89 -7.29 -0.01
N GLN A 177 6.92 -7.24 0.91
CA GLN A 177 7.18 -7.08 2.34
C GLN A 177 7.87 -8.33 2.92
N LEU A 178 7.37 -9.53 2.60
CA LEU A 178 8.01 -10.79 3.05
C LEU A 178 9.44 -10.94 2.52
N LEU A 179 9.70 -10.48 1.29
CA LEU A 179 11.05 -10.44 0.72
C LEU A 179 11.95 -9.43 1.46
N ALA A 180 11.41 -8.26 1.80
CA ALA A 180 12.11 -7.24 2.57
C ALA A 180 12.47 -7.75 3.97
N GLU A 181 11.54 -8.41 4.67
CA GLU A 181 11.78 -9.07 5.96
C GLU A 181 12.92 -10.10 5.87
N ALA A 182 12.95 -10.92 4.81
CA ALA A 182 14.02 -11.89 4.57
C ALA A 182 15.39 -11.22 4.35
N ILE A 183 15.44 -10.12 3.61
CA ILE A 183 16.66 -9.33 3.40
C ILE A 183 17.17 -8.76 4.72
N VAL A 184 16.29 -8.19 5.54
CA VAL A 184 16.65 -7.64 6.85
C VAL A 184 17.16 -8.74 7.79
N ALA A 185 16.46 -9.87 7.86
CA ALA A 185 16.86 -11.01 8.69
C ALA A 185 18.29 -11.48 8.35
N VAL A 186 18.57 -11.71 7.07
CA VAL A 186 19.90 -12.14 6.61
C VAL A 186 20.97 -11.08 6.86
N SER A 187 20.65 -9.80 6.64
CA SER A 187 21.59 -8.70 6.89
C SER A 187 21.94 -8.57 8.37
N LYS A 188 20.99 -8.86 9.27
CA LYS A 188 21.25 -8.94 10.73
C LYS A 188 22.05 -10.18 11.12
N THR A 189 21.88 -11.30 10.41
CA THR A 189 22.68 -12.52 10.62
C THR A 189 24.12 -12.38 10.11
N LEU A 190 24.34 -11.63 9.04
CA LEU A 190 25.63 -11.46 8.37
C LEU A 190 26.02 -9.96 8.27
N PRO A 191 26.29 -9.27 9.39
CA PRO A 191 26.46 -7.81 9.40
C PRO A 191 27.67 -7.30 8.61
N ASP A 192 28.67 -8.17 8.36
CA ASP A 192 29.87 -7.83 7.58
C ASP A 192 29.71 -8.14 6.07
N GLN A 193 28.52 -8.56 5.64
CA GLN A 193 28.21 -8.88 4.25
C GLN A 193 26.94 -8.17 3.80
N ARG A 194 26.92 -7.75 2.53
CA ARG A 194 25.70 -7.23 1.89
C ARG A 194 24.96 -8.35 1.17
N VAL A 195 23.65 -8.22 1.08
CA VAL A 195 22.83 -9.08 0.21
C VAL A 195 23.00 -8.63 -1.24
N THR A 196 23.51 -9.51 -2.11
CA THR A 196 23.70 -9.23 -3.54
C THR A 196 22.57 -9.79 -4.40
N SER A 197 21.84 -10.81 -3.91
CA SER A 197 20.62 -11.27 -4.57
C SER A 197 19.68 -11.97 -3.59
N ALA A 198 18.38 -11.89 -3.84
CA ALA A 198 17.35 -12.58 -3.08
C ALA A 198 16.27 -13.12 -4.02
N SER A 199 15.87 -14.38 -3.83
CA SER A 199 14.80 -15.02 -4.61
C SER A 199 13.81 -15.69 -3.67
N MET A 200 12.54 -15.26 -3.70
CA MET A 200 11.48 -15.76 -2.83
C MET A 200 10.27 -16.25 -3.62
N VAL A 201 9.74 -17.41 -3.21
CA VAL A 201 8.45 -17.93 -3.65
C VAL A 201 7.42 -17.66 -2.55
N PHE A 202 6.27 -17.10 -2.92
CA PHE A 202 5.16 -16.81 -2.02
C PHE A 202 4.17 -17.97 -2.08
N CYS A 203 4.16 -18.79 -1.04
CA CYS A 203 3.39 -20.02 -0.97
C CYS A 203 1.93 -19.78 -0.57
N LYS A 204 1.70 -18.82 0.34
CA LYS A 204 0.37 -18.52 0.88
C LYS A 204 0.36 -17.11 1.49
N ALA A 205 -0.78 -16.42 1.38
CA ALA A 205 -0.99 -15.13 2.04
C ALA A 205 -0.70 -15.21 3.54
N ALA A 206 0.05 -14.24 4.06
CA ALA A 206 0.13 -13.94 5.48
C ALA A 206 -0.89 -12.86 5.85
N SER A 207 -1.33 -12.84 7.10
CA SER A 207 -2.27 -11.88 7.68
C SER A 207 -1.50 -10.77 8.40
N PHE A 208 -2.01 -9.54 8.33
CA PHE A 208 -1.53 -8.39 9.08
C PHE A 208 -1.91 -8.44 10.57
N THR A 209 -2.89 -9.27 10.94
CA THR A 209 -3.39 -9.37 12.32
C THR A 209 -2.40 -10.04 13.29
N LYS A 210 -1.40 -10.74 12.76
CA LYS A 210 -0.42 -11.50 13.55
C LYS A 210 1.00 -11.28 13.04
N PRO A 211 2.01 -11.49 13.90
CA PRO A 211 3.41 -11.45 13.48
C PRO A 211 3.73 -12.50 12.42
N VAL A 212 4.88 -12.33 11.76
CA VAL A 212 5.48 -13.30 10.83
C VAL A 212 6.79 -13.80 11.44
N ASP A 213 6.91 -15.10 11.64
CA ASP A 213 8.14 -15.73 12.08
C ASP A 213 9.08 -15.93 10.87
N VAL A 214 10.32 -15.46 10.97
CA VAL A 214 11.32 -15.46 9.91
C VAL A 214 12.56 -16.22 10.38
N SER A 215 12.75 -17.45 9.91
CA SER A 215 13.92 -18.26 10.24
C SER A 215 15.00 -18.10 9.18
N VAL A 216 16.28 -18.06 9.59
CA VAL A 216 17.44 -17.96 8.69
C VAL A 216 18.36 -19.16 8.90
N ASP A 217 18.57 -19.94 7.84
CA ASP A 217 19.49 -21.08 7.82
C ASP A 217 20.69 -20.77 6.89
N LEU A 218 21.90 -20.72 7.45
CA LEU A 218 23.12 -20.54 6.64
C LEU A 218 23.49 -21.86 5.95
N LEU A 219 23.09 -22.01 4.70
CA LEU A 219 23.47 -23.15 3.85
C LEU A 219 24.99 -23.20 3.63
N ARG A 220 25.62 -22.01 3.57
CA ARG A 220 27.07 -21.84 3.50
C ARG A 220 27.46 -20.51 4.12
N GLY A 221 28.29 -20.54 5.16
CA GLY A 221 28.96 -19.36 5.71
C GLY A 221 30.41 -19.29 5.25
N GLY A 222 30.81 -18.19 4.62
CA GLY A 222 32.18 -17.98 4.17
C GLY A 222 32.63 -16.54 4.37
N ARG A 223 33.95 -16.30 4.34
CA ARG A 223 34.52 -14.95 4.50
C ARG A 223 34.08 -13.99 3.39
N THR A 224 34.08 -14.47 2.14
CA THR A 224 33.77 -13.64 0.97
C THR A 224 32.33 -13.79 0.52
N PHE A 225 31.79 -15.02 0.55
CA PHE A 225 30.43 -15.31 0.10
C PHE A 225 29.72 -16.19 1.11
N SER A 226 28.45 -15.89 1.32
CA SER A 226 27.54 -16.73 2.10
C SER A 226 26.23 -16.95 1.35
N THR A 227 25.57 -18.06 1.65
CA THR A 227 24.25 -18.40 1.11
C THR A 227 23.34 -18.73 2.28
N ALA A 228 22.19 -18.06 2.32
CA ALA A 228 21.17 -18.25 3.35
C ALA A 228 19.86 -18.77 2.71
N GLU A 229 19.21 -19.71 3.38
CA GLU A 229 17.80 -20.01 3.19
C GLU A 229 17.00 -19.24 4.23
N VAL A 230 15.86 -18.68 3.83
CA VAL A 230 14.92 -18.00 4.73
C VAL A 230 13.54 -18.61 4.59
N ARG A 231 12.85 -18.82 5.71
CA ARG A 231 11.46 -19.28 5.72
C ARG A 231 10.63 -18.29 6.52
N ALA A 232 9.63 -17.71 5.87
CA ALA A 232 8.61 -16.90 6.51
C ALA A 232 7.41 -17.80 6.83
N THR A 233 7.06 -17.91 8.10
CA THR A 233 5.94 -18.71 8.60
C THR A 233 5.00 -17.86 9.45
N GLN A 234 3.74 -18.25 9.50
CA GLN A 234 2.76 -17.63 10.40
C GLN A 234 1.77 -18.70 10.87
N ASP A 235 1.63 -18.84 12.19
CA ASP A 235 0.92 -19.95 12.86
C ASP A 235 1.46 -21.33 12.41
N GLY A 236 2.78 -21.46 12.28
CA GLY A 236 3.45 -22.69 11.82
C GLY A 236 3.23 -23.06 10.35
N VAL A 237 2.58 -22.20 9.56
CA VAL A 237 2.33 -22.43 8.12
C VAL A 237 3.28 -21.57 7.30
N LEU A 238 3.97 -22.21 6.33
CA LEU A 238 4.86 -21.53 5.39
C LEU A 238 4.10 -20.53 4.51
N ARG A 239 4.55 -19.27 4.53
CA ARG A 239 4.03 -18.15 3.75
C ARG A 239 4.94 -17.82 2.58
N GLY A 240 6.25 -17.95 2.78
CA GLY A 240 7.20 -17.98 1.67
C GLY A 240 8.55 -18.56 2.07
N ALA A 241 9.32 -18.92 1.05
CA ALA A 241 10.68 -19.44 1.18
C ALA A 241 11.61 -18.72 0.22
N ALA A 242 12.79 -18.35 0.70
CA ALA A 242 13.76 -17.58 -0.06
C ALA A 242 15.17 -18.17 0.01
N ILE A 243 15.96 -17.92 -1.03
CA ILE A 243 17.42 -18.12 -1.03
C ILE A 243 18.07 -16.77 -1.30
N LEU A 244 19.05 -16.42 -0.48
CA LEU A 244 19.80 -15.17 -0.54
C LEU A 244 21.29 -15.45 -0.70
N LEU A 245 21.93 -14.66 -1.56
CA LEU A 245 23.38 -14.64 -1.75
C LEU A 245 23.92 -13.34 -1.14
N CYS A 246 25.00 -13.46 -0.38
CA CYS A 246 25.68 -12.34 0.25
C CYS A 246 27.16 -12.33 -0.12
N ASP A 247 27.76 -11.14 -0.16
CA ASP A 247 29.20 -10.97 -0.32
C ASP A 247 29.79 -9.96 0.69
N ALA A 248 31.10 -9.99 0.86
CA ALA A 248 31.84 -9.00 1.67
C ALA A 248 32.20 -7.71 0.89
N GLY A 249 31.63 -7.52 -0.31
CA GLY A 249 32.04 -6.50 -1.27
C GLY A 249 33.39 -6.80 -1.95
N ALA A 250 33.66 -6.05 -3.02
CA ALA A 250 34.93 -6.03 -3.74
C ALA A 250 35.07 -4.72 -4.53
N ASP A 251 36.31 -4.34 -4.85
CA ASP A 251 36.59 -3.24 -5.78
C ASP A 251 36.24 -3.65 -7.22
N ASP A 252 35.83 -2.67 -8.03
CA ASP A 252 35.55 -2.88 -9.44
C ASP A 252 36.82 -3.27 -10.21
N VAL A 253 36.75 -4.36 -10.97
CA VAL A 253 37.78 -4.72 -11.97
C VAL A 253 37.42 -4.17 -13.35
N PHE A 254 36.13 -4.15 -13.68
CA PHE A 254 35.55 -3.57 -14.90
C PHE A 254 34.07 -3.26 -14.66
N THR A 255 33.54 -2.28 -15.38
CA THR A 255 32.14 -1.88 -15.25
C THR A 255 31.48 -1.70 -16.62
N HIS A 256 30.21 -2.08 -16.70
CA HIS A 256 29.30 -1.75 -17.78
C HIS A 256 27.87 -1.84 -17.24
N VAL A 257 26.98 -1.00 -17.75
CA VAL A 257 25.55 -1.02 -17.41
C VAL A 257 24.75 -0.85 -18.69
N ASP A 258 23.58 -1.46 -18.73
CA ASP A 258 22.61 -1.08 -19.75
C ASP A 258 22.12 0.34 -19.46
N PRO A 259 21.90 1.17 -20.50
CA PRO A 259 21.46 2.54 -20.29
C PRO A 259 20.08 2.58 -19.64
N MET A 260 19.88 3.56 -18.75
CA MET A 260 18.55 3.92 -18.25
C MET A 260 17.64 4.28 -19.45
N PRO A 261 16.39 3.81 -19.50
CA PRO A 261 15.47 4.16 -20.57
C PRO A 261 15.20 5.67 -20.59
N GLU A 262 14.98 6.22 -21.78
CA GLU A 262 14.58 7.63 -21.94
C GLU A 262 13.13 7.80 -21.46
N VAL A 263 12.96 8.39 -20.28
CA VAL A 263 11.66 8.72 -19.69
C VAL A 263 11.66 10.18 -19.21
N PRO A 264 10.49 10.82 -19.12
CA PRO A 264 10.36 12.09 -18.42
C PRO A 264 10.98 12.03 -17.02
N PRO A 265 11.69 13.09 -16.58
CA PRO A 265 12.18 13.18 -15.20
C PRO A 265 10.99 13.21 -14.23
N PRO A 266 11.21 13.03 -12.91
CA PRO A 266 10.13 13.03 -11.92
C PRO A 266 9.19 14.25 -12.03
N ALA A 267 9.71 15.43 -12.36
CA ALA A 267 8.91 16.65 -12.56
C ALA A 267 7.92 16.58 -13.74
N GLY A 268 8.20 15.74 -14.75
CA GLY A 268 7.33 15.51 -15.91
C GLY A 268 6.44 14.27 -15.81
N ALA A 269 6.56 13.50 -14.73
CA ALA A 269 5.72 12.33 -14.46
C ALA A 269 4.48 12.71 -13.62
N VAL A 270 3.43 11.88 -13.68
CA VAL A 270 2.13 12.17 -13.04
C VAL A 270 2.13 11.65 -11.60
N PRO A 271 1.85 12.49 -10.59
CA PRO A 271 1.72 12.04 -9.20
C PRO A 271 0.66 10.94 -9.06
N PHE A 272 1.01 9.88 -8.34
CA PHE A 272 0.13 8.76 -8.08
C PHE A 272 -0.23 8.70 -6.59
N GLU A 273 -1.51 8.89 -6.31
CA GLU A 273 -2.05 8.99 -4.95
C GLU A 273 -2.45 7.62 -4.38
N GLY A 274 -2.33 6.55 -5.16
CA GLY A 274 -2.76 5.22 -4.76
C GLY A 274 -1.87 4.59 -3.68
N PHE A 275 -2.25 3.38 -3.27
CA PHE A 275 -1.59 2.58 -2.22
C PHE A 275 -1.56 3.18 -0.81
N GLY A 276 -2.16 4.36 -0.56
CA GLY A 276 -2.55 4.78 0.79
C GLY A 276 -1.41 4.84 1.82
N MET A 277 -0.23 5.35 1.45
CA MET A 277 0.96 5.42 2.32
C MET A 277 1.62 6.81 2.29
N PRO A 278 1.36 7.69 3.28
CA PRO A 278 2.14 8.91 3.49
C PRO A 278 3.62 8.60 3.76
N GLY A 279 4.50 9.56 3.52
CA GLY A 279 5.96 9.38 3.60
C GLY A 279 6.58 8.69 2.39
N ARG A 280 5.79 8.36 1.36
CA ARG A 280 6.26 7.85 0.07
C ARG A 280 5.64 8.64 -1.07
N GLU A 281 6.46 9.02 -2.04
CA GLU A 281 6.01 9.66 -3.27
C GLU A 281 6.19 8.70 -4.45
N ILE A 282 5.12 8.55 -5.24
CA ILE A 282 5.14 7.79 -6.50
C ILE A 282 4.72 8.71 -7.62
N ARG A 283 5.45 8.68 -8.74
CA ARG A 283 5.04 9.33 -9.98
C ARG A 283 5.09 8.36 -11.14
N VAL A 284 3.98 8.23 -11.84
CA VAL A 284 3.82 7.32 -12.97
C VAL A 284 4.18 8.06 -14.25
N VAL A 285 5.12 7.51 -15.01
CA VAL A 285 5.50 8.04 -16.32
C VAL A 285 4.35 7.85 -17.30
N ASP A 286 4.07 8.87 -18.10
CA ASP A 286 3.04 8.91 -19.16
C ASP A 286 1.62 8.53 -18.69
N ALA A 287 1.36 8.61 -17.37
CA ALA A 287 0.14 8.10 -16.74
C ALA A 287 -0.19 6.65 -17.14
N ALA A 288 0.82 5.81 -17.39
CA ALA A 288 0.65 4.44 -17.87
C ALA A 288 -0.13 3.51 -16.92
N TYR A 289 -0.34 3.92 -15.66
CA TYR A 289 -1.17 3.25 -14.67
C TYR A 289 -2.49 4.01 -14.51
N ASP A 290 -3.56 3.48 -15.09
CA ASP A 290 -4.86 4.14 -15.19
C ASP A 290 -5.99 3.18 -14.76
N PRO A 291 -7.03 3.65 -14.06
CA PRO A 291 -8.20 2.84 -13.73
C PRO A 291 -9.09 2.49 -14.94
N ASP A 292 -8.98 3.19 -16.08
CA ASP A 292 -9.76 2.89 -17.28
C ASP A 292 -9.32 1.55 -17.92
N PRO A 293 -10.16 0.51 -17.89
CA PRO A 293 -9.81 -0.80 -18.43
C PRO A 293 -9.70 -0.81 -19.97
N ASP A 294 -10.20 0.22 -20.66
CA ASP A 294 -10.08 0.34 -22.12
C ASP A 294 -8.81 1.09 -22.54
N ARG A 295 -8.06 1.65 -21.59
CA ARG A 295 -6.76 2.25 -21.87
C ARG A 295 -5.74 1.15 -22.17
N VAL A 296 -5.22 1.16 -23.39
CA VAL A 296 -4.20 0.20 -23.84
C VAL A 296 -2.84 0.85 -24.06
N GLY A 297 -1.77 0.08 -23.82
CA GLY A 297 -0.39 0.52 -23.99
C GLY A 297 0.58 -0.64 -24.20
N PRO A 298 1.89 -0.37 -24.35
CA PRO A 298 2.91 -1.40 -24.31
C PRO A 298 2.85 -2.13 -22.95
N PRO A 299 3.36 -3.37 -22.84
CA PRO A 299 3.37 -4.11 -21.59
C PRO A 299 4.46 -3.60 -20.64
N GLU A 300 4.43 -2.31 -20.34
CA GLU A 300 5.47 -1.59 -19.64
C GLU A 300 4.87 -0.48 -18.77
N ILE A 301 5.34 -0.37 -17.53
CA ILE A 301 4.99 0.70 -16.60
C ILE A 301 6.27 1.21 -15.95
N ASN A 302 6.56 2.49 -16.16
CA ASN A 302 7.71 3.17 -15.58
C ASN A 302 7.24 4.07 -14.44
N VAL A 303 7.86 3.96 -13.27
CA VAL A 303 7.49 4.77 -12.10
C VAL A 303 8.73 5.31 -11.40
N TRP A 304 8.64 6.56 -10.97
CA TRP A 304 9.57 7.16 -10.03
C TRP A 304 9.04 6.96 -8.61
N VAL A 305 9.89 6.47 -7.71
CA VAL A 305 9.57 6.25 -6.30
C VAL A 305 10.64 6.89 -5.43
N ARG A 306 10.24 7.55 -4.35
CA ARG A 306 11.13 7.95 -3.26
C ARG A 306 10.37 7.97 -1.92
N PHE A 307 11.12 7.92 -0.83
CA PHE A 307 10.63 8.03 0.54
C PHE A 307 11.05 9.37 1.15
N ARG A 308 10.25 9.86 2.11
CA ARG A 308 10.55 11.11 2.81
C ARG A 308 11.77 10.96 3.72
N ASP A 309 11.80 9.87 4.46
CA ASP A 309 12.71 9.67 5.58
C ASP A 309 13.73 8.57 5.24
N ALA A 310 15.02 8.86 5.45
CA ALA A 310 16.09 7.89 5.27
C ALA A 310 16.09 6.90 6.45
N PRO A 311 16.01 5.57 6.21
CA PRO A 311 16.17 4.60 7.28
C PRO A 311 17.63 4.56 7.77
N PRO A 312 17.90 4.12 9.01
CA PRO A 312 19.21 4.28 9.66
C PRO A 312 20.32 3.35 9.13
N HIS A 313 19.98 2.33 8.34
CA HIS A 313 20.92 1.29 7.91
C HIS A 313 20.76 0.97 6.42
N GLN A 314 21.88 0.75 5.72
CA GLN A 314 21.88 0.49 4.28
C GLN A 314 21.01 -0.71 3.88
N TYR A 315 20.98 -1.77 4.68
CA TYR A 315 20.12 -2.94 4.38
C TYR A 315 18.62 -2.60 4.40
N LEU A 316 18.19 -1.54 5.11
CA LEU A 316 16.80 -1.08 5.11
C LEU A 316 16.46 -0.32 3.82
N HIS A 317 17.42 0.40 3.24
CA HIS A 317 17.29 0.96 1.89
C HIS A 317 17.08 -0.16 0.87
N THR A 318 17.92 -1.20 0.92
CA THR A 318 17.81 -2.39 0.06
C THR A 318 16.46 -3.09 0.23
N ALA A 319 15.98 -3.21 1.47
CA ALA A 319 14.70 -3.84 1.79
C ALA A 319 13.50 -3.04 1.26
N LEU A 320 13.47 -1.71 1.44
CA LEU A 320 12.44 -0.83 0.88
C LEU A 320 12.45 -0.82 -0.66
N LEU A 321 13.66 -0.84 -1.26
CA LEU A 321 13.81 -0.97 -2.70
C LEU A 321 13.18 -2.27 -3.20
N ALA A 322 13.49 -3.39 -2.55
CA ALA A 322 12.97 -4.71 -2.88
C ALA A 322 11.45 -4.81 -2.71
N GLN A 323 10.88 -4.18 -1.67
CA GLN A 323 9.44 -4.18 -1.42
C GLN A 323 8.64 -3.65 -2.62
N SER A 324 9.11 -2.55 -3.21
CA SER A 324 8.44 -1.89 -4.34
C SER A 324 8.52 -2.66 -5.67
N THR A 325 9.38 -3.68 -5.79
CA THR A 325 9.56 -4.45 -7.04
C THR A 325 8.32 -5.28 -7.41
N THR A 326 7.42 -5.52 -6.46
CA THR A 326 6.27 -6.42 -6.64
C THR A 326 4.97 -5.72 -7.04
N HIS A 327 4.96 -4.39 -7.19
CA HIS A 327 3.73 -3.61 -7.41
C HIS A 327 3.21 -3.57 -8.85
N TRP A 328 4.10 -3.69 -9.85
CA TRP A 328 3.77 -3.19 -11.20
C TRP A 328 3.57 -4.29 -12.25
N THR A 329 4.07 -5.50 -12.03
CA THR A 329 4.12 -6.54 -13.08
C THR A 329 2.73 -6.97 -13.55
N ILE A 330 1.75 -7.04 -12.64
CA ILE A 330 0.38 -7.44 -12.99
C ILE A 330 -0.27 -6.36 -13.87
N ALA A 331 -0.27 -5.11 -13.43
CA ALA A 331 -0.73 -3.97 -14.21
C ALA A 331 -0.05 -3.87 -15.59
N ALA A 332 1.28 -3.95 -15.65
CA ALA A 332 2.01 -3.91 -16.91
C ALA A 332 1.63 -5.08 -17.85
N GLY A 333 1.32 -6.26 -17.30
CA GLY A 333 0.86 -7.41 -18.08
C GLY A 333 -0.57 -7.28 -18.59
N MET A 334 -1.43 -6.52 -17.91
CA MET A 334 -2.81 -6.27 -18.33
C MET A 334 -2.91 -5.13 -19.35
N LEU A 335 -2.03 -4.14 -19.27
CA LEU A 335 -2.07 -2.91 -20.06
C LEU A 335 -2.22 -3.08 -21.60
N PRO A 336 -1.69 -4.13 -22.26
CA PRO A 336 -1.93 -4.33 -23.69
C PRO A 336 -3.35 -4.81 -24.07
N HIS A 337 -4.20 -5.12 -23.09
CA HIS A 337 -5.44 -5.86 -23.30
C HIS A 337 -6.66 -5.00 -22.93
N ALA A 338 -7.38 -4.47 -23.93
CA ALA A 338 -8.61 -3.72 -23.71
C ALA A 338 -9.65 -4.53 -22.92
N GLY A 339 -10.34 -3.85 -21.99
CA GLY A 339 -11.27 -4.46 -21.03
C GLY A 339 -10.59 -5.13 -19.83
N PHE A 340 -9.26 -5.02 -19.70
CA PHE A 340 -8.50 -5.53 -18.56
C PHE A 340 -7.66 -4.42 -17.93
N GLY A 341 -7.64 -4.38 -16.60
CA GLY A 341 -6.90 -3.40 -15.82
C GLY A 341 -7.05 -3.65 -14.33
N GLU A 342 -6.33 -2.90 -13.50
CA GLU A 342 -6.35 -3.06 -12.03
C GLU A 342 -7.73 -2.80 -11.42
N ALA A 343 -8.62 -2.07 -12.11
CA ALA A 343 -10.03 -1.95 -11.72
C ALA A 343 -10.78 -3.30 -11.65
N HIS A 344 -10.29 -4.32 -12.36
CA HIS A 344 -10.83 -5.69 -12.39
C HIS A 344 -10.16 -6.62 -11.37
N ALA A 345 -8.99 -6.24 -10.84
CA ALA A 345 -8.25 -7.02 -9.87
C ALA A 345 -9.10 -7.24 -8.61
N HIS A 346 -9.09 -8.47 -8.12
CA HIS A 346 -9.84 -8.92 -6.95
C HIS A 346 -11.37 -8.80 -7.05
N ARG A 347 -11.92 -8.30 -8.16
CA ARG A 347 -13.36 -8.27 -8.44
C ARG A 347 -13.76 -9.35 -9.43
N THR A 348 -13.12 -9.32 -10.59
CA THR A 348 -13.38 -10.27 -11.70
C THR A 348 -12.16 -11.14 -12.01
N LEU A 349 -10.98 -10.71 -11.55
CA LEU A 349 -9.71 -11.42 -11.70
C LEU A 349 -9.12 -11.73 -10.32
N SER A 350 -8.71 -12.97 -10.08
CA SER A 350 -7.75 -13.30 -9.03
C SER A 350 -6.35 -12.95 -9.51
N THR A 351 -5.69 -12.07 -8.75
CA THR A 351 -4.36 -11.55 -9.04
C THR A 351 -3.46 -11.76 -7.83
N GLY A 352 -2.21 -12.17 -8.06
CA GLY A 352 -1.27 -12.36 -6.95
C GLY A 352 0.17 -12.58 -7.41
N ILE A 353 1.11 -12.05 -6.65
CA ILE A 353 2.54 -12.26 -6.92
C ILE A 353 2.95 -13.62 -6.35
N MET A 354 3.54 -14.46 -7.20
CA MET A 354 3.92 -15.83 -6.85
C MET A 354 5.41 -15.97 -6.54
N LYS A 355 6.25 -15.18 -7.21
CA LYS A 355 7.69 -15.20 -7.04
C LYS A 355 8.30 -13.85 -7.38
N ALA A 356 9.31 -13.44 -6.62
CA ALA A 356 10.20 -12.35 -6.96
C ALA A 356 11.66 -12.77 -6.82
N THR A 357 12.50 -12.33 -7.74
CA THR A 357 13.97 -12.48 -7.66
C THR A 357 14.59 -11.13 -7.95
N VAL A 358 15.44 -10.63 -7.05
CA VAL A 358 16.12 -9.34 -7.16
C VAL A 358 17.63 -9.58 -7.07
N ALA A 359 18.39 -8.92 -7.94
CA ALA A 359 19.84 -8.77 -7.84
C ALA A 359 20.13 -7.29 -7.55
N PHE A 360 20.99 -7.05 -6.57
CA PHE A 360 21.42 -5.73 -6.14
C PHE A 360 22.83 -5.49 -6.66
N HIS A 361 22.98 -4.45 -7.47
CA HIS A 361 24.23 -4.14 -8.16
C HIS A 361 25.01 -3.05 -7.45
N ASP A 362 24.30 -2.15 -6.76
CA ASP A 362 24.89 -1.00 -6.08
C ASP A 362 23.95 -0.49 -4.98
N ASP A 363 24.48 0.38 -4.13
CA ASP A 363 23.77 1.05 -3.06
C ASP A 363 22.87 2.18 -3.61
N ALA A 364 21.69 2.31 -3.00
CA ALA A 364 20.70 3.33 -3.32
C ALA A 364 20.25 4.05 -2.05
N ASP A 365 20.15 5.38 -2.11
CA ASP A 365 19.38 6.16 -1.14
C ASP A 365 17.91 6.12 -1.59
N VAL A 366 17.00 5.70 -0.71
CA VAL A 366 15.57 5.61 -1.05
C VAL A 366 14.88 6.97 -0.94
N THR A 367 15.55 7.98 -0.39
CA THR A 367 15.08 9.37 -0.37
C THR A 367 15.34 10.10 -1.69
N ASP A 368 16.29 9.60 -2.47
CA ASP A 368 16.49 9.99 -3.86
C ASP A 368 15.45 9.30 -4.77
N TRP A 369 15.22 9.91 -5.94
CA TRP A 369 14.34 9.34 -6.94
C TRP A 369 14.93 8.07 -7.56
N LEU A 370 14.19 6.97 -7.43
CA LEU A 370 14.47 5.69 -8.06
C LEU A 370 13.45 5.41 -9.17
N LEU A 371 13.93 5.23 -10.39
CA LEU A 371 13.12 4.78 -11.53
C LEU A 371 13.00 3.26 -11.51
N TYR A 372 11.80 2.76 -11.32
CA TYR A 372 11.44 1.36 -11.58
C TYR A 372 10.94 1.25 -13.01
N HIS A 373 11.73 0.64 -13.87
CA HIS A 373 11.36 0.26 -15.22
C HIS A 373 10.79 -1.16 -15.19
N ASN A 374 9.49 -1.33 -15.45
CA ASN A 374 8.81 -2.62 -15.32
C ASN A 374 8.25 -3.07 -16.66
N ARG A 375 8.72 -4.19 -17.19
CA ARG A 375 8.23 -4.76 -18.45
C ARG A 375 7.67 -6.16 -18.23
N ALA A 376 6.41 -6.36 -18.62
CA ALA A 376 5.77 -7.68 -18.67
C ALA A 376 6.00 -8.32 -20.05
N PHE A 377 7.03 -9.14 -20.18
CA PHE A 377 7.40 -9.69 -21.49
C PHE A 377 6.60 -10.93 -21.89
N TRP A 378 5.79 -11.51 -20.99
CA TRP A 378 4.95 -12.65 -21.32
C TRP A 378 3.69 -12.71 -20.44
N ALA A 379 2.55 -13.00 -21.06
CA ALA A 379 1.29 -13.28 -20.39
C ALA A 379 0.61 -14.48 -21.06
N GLY A 380 0.09 -15.41 -20.26
CA GLY A 380 -0.58 -16.59 -20.77
C GLY A 380 -0.79 -17.66 -19.69
N ARG A 381 -1.70 -18.60 -19.94
CA ARG A 381 -1.99 -19.74 -19.02
C ARG A 381 -2.29 -19.30 -17.58
N GLY A 382 -2.92 -18.14 -17.40
CA GLY A 382 -3.26 -17.59 -16.10
C GLY A 382 -2.08 -17.00 -15.32
N LEU A 383 -1.01 -16.63 -16.03
CA LEU A 383 0.24 -16.10 -15.48
C LEU A 383 0.70 -14.87 -16.27
N VAL A 384 1.45 -14.01 -15.59
CA VAL A 384 2.21 -12.90 -16.17
C VAL A 384 3.65 -13.01 -15.68
N GLN A 385 4.60 -12.85 -16.58
CA GLN A 385 6.03 -12.83 -16.29
C GLN A 385 6.58 -11.45 -16.66
N GLY A 386 7.23 -10.82 -15.70
CA GLY A 386 7.89 -9.54 -15.86
C GLY A 386 9.37 -9.58 -15.51
N GLU A 387 10.09 -8.60 -16.05
CA GLU A 387 11.42 -8.18 -15.63
C GLU A 387 11.37 -6.68 -15.29
N GLY A 388 12.28 -6.26 -14.43
CA GLY A 388 12.45 -4.84 -14.18
C GLY A 388 13.85 -4.47 -13.75
N ARG A 389 14.10 -3.17 -13.78
CA ARG A 389 15.38 -2.54 -13.47
C ARG A 389 15.12 -1.30 -12.64
N VAL A 390 16.00 -1.06 -11.67
CA VAL A 390 15.94 0.13 -10.83
C VAL A 390 17.15 1.00 -11.13
N PHE A 391 16.88 2.26 -11.47
CA PHE A 391 17.90 3.27 -11.74
C PHE A 391 17.77 4.42 -10.76
N THR A 392 18.88 5.00 -10.32
CA THR A 392 18.89 6.34 -9.73
C THR A 392 18.59 7.39 -10.80
N GLN A 393 18.21 8.60 -10.38
CA GLN A 393 17.92 9.69 -11.30
C GLN A 393 19.09 10.08 -12.24
N ASP A 394 20.33 9.86 -11.82
CA ASP A 394 21.54 10.08 -12.63
C ASP A 394 21.88 8.91 -13.59
N GLY A 395 21.07 7.85 -13.60
CA GLY A 395 21.14 6.76 -14.58
C GLY A 395 21.96 5.54 -14.13
N ARG A 396 22.43 5.47 -12.88
CA ARG A 396 23.12 4.30 -12.34
C ARG A 396 22.12 3.18 -12.05
N GLN A 397 22.37 1.98 -12.58
CA GLN A 397 21.51 0.83 -12.34
C GLN A 397 21.84 0.19 -10.98
N VAL A 398 20.95 0.31 -10.00
CA VAL A 398 21.16 -0.18 -8.63
C VAL A 398 20.60 -1.58 -8.40
N ALA A 399 19.59 -2.00 -9.19
CA ALA A 399 19.02 -3.34 -9.09
C ALA A 399 18.41 -3.82 -10.40
N SER A 400 18.24 -5.13 -10.51
CA SER A 400 17.42 -5.78 -11.55
C SER A 400 16.61 -6.91 -10.94
N TYR A 401 15.42 -7.17 -11.46
CA TYR A 401 14.52 -8.18 -10.89
C TYR A 401 13.67 -8.87 -11.94
N THR A 402 13.11 -10.01 -11.54
CA THR A 402 12.06 -10.71 -12.26
C THR A 402 10.92 -11.04 -11.32
N VAL A 403 9.70 -10.94 -11.82
CA VAL A 403 8.49 -11.22 -11.05
C VAL A 403 7.60 -12.16 -11.85
N GLN A 404 7.12 -13.20 -11.19
CA GLN A 404 6.07 -14.06 -11.72
C GLN A 404 4.79 -13.82 -10.95
N ALA A 405 3.72 -13.52 -11.67
CA ALA A 405 2.41 -13.25 -11.11
C ALA A 405 1.35 -14.17 -11.70
N MET A 406 0.29 -14.37 -10.94
CA MET A 406 -0.95 -15.00 -11.35
C MET A 406 -1.96 -13.94 -11.76
N VAL A 407 -2.64 -14.17 -12.88
CA VAL A 407 -3.83 -13.41 -13.30
C VAL A 407 -4.82 -14.41 -13.85
N ARG A 408 -5.92 -14.67 -13.14
CA ARG A 408 -6.91 -15.69 -13.51
C ARG A 408 -8.32 -15.14 -13.35
N GLY A 409 -9.21 -15.43 -14.30
CA GLY A 409 -10.64 -15.14 -14.11
C GLY A 409 -11.21 -15.96 -12.96
N PHE A 410 -12.07 -15.35 -12.16
CA PHE A 410 -12.83 -16.09 -11.16
C PHE A 410 -13.81 -17.05 -11.85
N GLN A 411 -13.87 -18.31 -11.40
CA GLN A 411 -14.89 -19.26 -11.87
C GLN A 411 -16.29 -18.97 -11.28
N ARG A 412 -16.32 -18.28 -10.13
CA ARG A 412 -17.49 -17.71 -9.43
C ARG A 412 -17.02 -16.45 -8.73
N SER A 413 -17.85 -15.41 -8.67
CA SER A 413 -17.47 -14.15 -8.02
C SER A 413 -17.09 -14.37 -6.54
N PRO A 414 -16.18 -13.58 -5.95
CA PRO A 414 -15.82 -13.73 -4.54
C PRO A 414 -17.04 -13.65 -3.61
N GLN A 415 -18.03 -12.81 -3.92
CA GLN A 415 -19.29 -12.76 -3.18
C GLN A 415 -20.04 -14.10 -3.18
N GLU A 416 -20.08 -14.80 -4.31
CA GLU A 416 -20.72 -16.13 -4.43
C GLU A 416 -19.97 -17.23 -3.66
N MET A 417 -18.69 -17.01 -3.35
CA MET A 417 -17.86 -17.90 -2.55
C MET A 417 -17.89 -17.55 -1.05
N GLY A 418 -18.64 -16.52 -0.64
CA GLY A 418 -18.66 -16.03 0.74
C GLY A 418 -17.36 -15.34 1.15
N HIS A 419 -16.55 -14.92 0.18
CA HIS A 419 -15.32 -14.17 0.38
C HIS A 419 -15.55 -12.69 0.12
N ASP A 420 -14.77 -11.86 0.81
CA ASP A 420 -14.67 -10.44 0.44
C ASP A 420 -13.83 -10.36 -0.83
N ASP A 421 -14.37 -9.73 -1.88
CA ASP A 421 -13.67 -9.46 -3.14
C ASP A 421 -12.23 -8.99 -2.88
N ARG A 422 -12.03 -8.14 -1.89
CA ARG A 422 -10.74 -7.53 -1.55
C ARG A 422 -9.66 -8.50 -1.04
N THR A 423 -10.03 -9.70 -0.62
CA THR A 423 -9.12 -10.71 -0.06
C THR A 423 -9.11 -12.02 -0.85
N ALA A 424 -9.87 -12.10 -1.95
CA ALA A 424 -9.89 -13.27 -2.80
C ALA A 424 -8.60 -13.36 -3.64
N MET A 425 -7.69 -14.23 -3.18
CA MET A 425 -6.63 -14.83 -4.00
C MET A 425 -6.99 -16.28 -4.32
#